data_AF-A0ABD5GEI5-F1
#
_entry.id   AF-A0ABD5GEI5-F1
#
_cell.length_a   1.000
_cell.length_b   1.000
_cell.length_c   1.000
_cell.angle_alpha   90.00
_cell.angle_beta   90.00
_cell.angle_gamma   90.00
#
_symmetry.space_group_name_H-M   'P 1'
#
loop_
_entity.id
_entity.type
_entity.pdbx_description
1 polymer ?
#
loop_
_entity_poly.entity_id
_entity_poly.type
_entity_poly.pdbx_seq_one_letter_code
_entity_poly.pdbx_strand_id
1 'polypeptide(L)'
;MQAHEFLGRAQALMIERGREYDKPEGERSMERAVRAFGVITGKELTEAEGWLFMQILKDVRQWQNPRYHADSAEDCIAYAALKAEALAAAPAPHDSLADRISKQEAAQ
;
A
#
# COMPACT_ATOMS: atom_id res chain seq x y z
N MET A 1 -24.14 0.06 -2.94
CA MET A 1 -22.97 -0.40 -3.72
C MET A 1 -22.59 -1.78 -3.26
N GLN A 2 -22.40 -2.71 -4.19
CA GLN A 2 -22.02 -4.09 -3.95
C GLN A 2 -20.50 -4.27 -4.08
N ALA A 3 -19.97 -5.36 -3.54
CA ALA A 3 -18.52 -5.63 -3.52
C ALA A 3 -17.83 -5.52 -4.89
N HIS A 4 -18.42 -6.06 -5.96
CA HIS A 4 -17.84 -5.99 -7.30
C HIS A 4 -17.81 -4.56 -7.88
N GLU A 5 -18.77 -3.71 -7.50
CA GLU A 5 -18.79 -2.30 -7.92
C GLU A 5 -17.65 -1.52 -7.26
N PHE A 6 -17.30 -1.87 -6.01
CA PHE A 6 -16.13 -1.30 -5.34
C PHE A 6 -14.81 -1.70 -6.02
N LEU A 7 -14.68 -2.96 -6.44
CA LEU A 7 -13.53 -3.40 -7.22
C LEU A 7 -13.41 -2.61 -8.52
N GLY A 8 -14.52 -2.42 -9.25
CA GLY A 8 -14.56 -1.62 -10.47
C GLY A 8 -14.16 -0.16 -10.24
N ARG A 9 -14.61 0.45 -9.13
CA ARG A 9 -14.20 1.82 -8.78
C ARG A 9 -12.74 1.92 -8.39
N ALA A 10 -12.21 0.98 -7.62
CA ALA A 10 -10.79 0.93 -7.29
C ALA A 10 -9.91 0.80 -8.55
N GLN A 11 -10.33 -0.03 -9.52
CA GLN A 11 -9.66 -0.14 -10.81
C GLN A 11 -9.65 1.20 -11.56
N ALA A 12 -10.81 1.87 -11.66
CA ALA A 12 -10.90 3.17 -12.32
C ALA A 12 -10.00 4.22 -11.65
N LEU A 13 -10.00 4.29 -10.32
CA LEU A 13 -9.14 5.20 -9.55
C LEU A 13 -7.66 4.95 -9.80
N MET A 14 -7.23 3.70 -9.87
CA MET A 14 -5.83 3.37 -10.19
C MET A 14 -5.45 3.81 -11.61
N ILE A 15 -6.32 3.60 -12.60
CA ILE A 15 -6.07 4.03 -13.98
C ILE A 15 -6.00 5.56 -14.08
N GLU A 16 -6.92 6.27 -13.45
CA GLU A 16 -6.96 7.73 -13.43
C GLU A 16 -5.70 8.31 -12.78
N ARG A 17 -5.35 7.84 -11.58
CA ARG A 17 -4.14 8.27 -10.86
C ARG A 17 -2.86 7.87 -11.60
N GLY A 18 -2.84 6.70 -12.24
CA GLY A 18 -1.70 6.32 -13.08
C GLY A 18 -1.44 7.32 -14.20
N ARG A 19 -2.48 7.90 -14.81
CA ARG A 19 -2.31 8.96 -15.82
C ARG A 19 -1.77 10.27 -15.25
N GLU A 20 -2.12 10.60 -14.00
CA GLU A 20 -1.67 11.83 -13.34
C GLU A 20 -0.23 11.74 -12.83
N TYR A 21 0.16 10.59 -12.30
CA TYR A 21 1.40 10.43 -11.53
C TYR A 21 2.44 9.51 -12.15
N ASP A 22 2.05 8.53 -12.98
CA ASP A 22 3.00 7.64 -13.61
C ASP A 22 3.61 8.34 -14.84
N LYS A 23 4.93 8.49 -14.80
CA LYS A 23 5.69 9.11 -15.88
C LYS A 23 5.94 8.11 -17.02
N PRO A 24 6.25 8.58 -18.25
CA PRO A 24 6.59 7.72 -19.38
C PRO A 24 7.74 6.74 -19.08
N GLU A 25 8.62 7.10 -18.14
CA GLU A 25 9.77 6.28 -17.73
C GLU A 25 9.40 5.12 -16.79
N GLY A 26 8.14 4.98 -16.36
CA GLY A 26 7.64 3.82 -15.61
C GLY A 26 7.95 3.80 -14.11
N GLU A 27 8.61 4.83 -13.55
CA GLU A 27 8.88 4.93 -12.11
C GLU A 27 7.62 5.33 -11.33
N ARG A 28 7.18 4.49 -10.39
CA ARG A 28 5.98 4.72 -9.58
C ARG A 28 6.27 5.52 -8.31
N SER A 29 5.27 6.26 -7.84
CA SER A 29 5.42 7.15 -6.68
C SER A 29 5.74 6.43 -5.36
N MET A 30 5.29 5.18 -5.19
CA MET A 30 5.51 4.45 -3.93
C MET A 30 6.96 4.01 -3.75
N GLU A 31 7.61 3.49 -4.80
CA GLU A 31 9.03 3.12 -4.74
C GLU A 31 9.90 4.30 -4.30
N ARG A 32 9.65 5.49 -4.86
CA ARG A 32 10.33 6.73 -4.47
C ARG A 32 10.04 7.11 -3.03
N ALA A 33 8.80 6.97 -2.59
CA ALA A 33 8.40 7.30 -1.23
C ALA A 33 9.11 6.40 -0.20
N VAL A 34 9.14 5.08 -0.41
CA VAL A 34 9.80 4.15 0.52
C VAL A 34 11.32 4.32 0.51
N ARG A 35 11.92 4.61 -0.65
CA ARG A 35 13.36 4.93 -0.74
C ARG A 35 13.70 6.21 0.02
N ALA A 36 12.92 7.27 -0.19
CA ALA A 36 13.11 8.53 0.53
C ALA A 36 12.91 8.35 2.05
N PHE A 37 11.89 7.58 2.45
CA PHE A 37 11.64 7.24 3.84
C PHE A 37 12.85 6.53 4.48
N GLY A 38 13.45 5.58 3.77
CA GLY A 38 14.67 4.90 4.21
C GLY A 38 15.86 5.82 4.39
N VAL A 39 16.09 6.72 3.43
CA VAL A 39 17.16 7.74 3.55
C VAL A 39 16.96 8.66 4.75
N ILE A 40 15.72 9.08 5.02
CA ILE A 40 15.41 10.04 6.10
C ILE A 40 15.48 9.38 7.48
N THR A 41 15.00 8.15 7.60
CA THR A 41 14.75 7.52 8.91
C THR A 41 15.77 6.44 9.28
N GLY A 42 16.58 5.98 8.33
CA GLY A 42 17.43 4.81 8.47
C GLY A 42 16.65 3.49 8.51
N LYS A 43 15.35 3.49 8.20
CA LYS A 43 14.50 2.29 8.16
C LYS A 43 14.10 1.95 6.73
N GLU A 44 14.46 0.76 6.28
CA GLU A 44 14.10 0.31 4.95
C GLU A 44 12.69 -0.28 4.93
N LEU A 45 11.90 0.16 3.96
CA LEU A 45 10.61 -0.43 3.61
C LEU A 45 10.67 -0.86 2.15
N THR A 46 10.13 -2.03 1.86
CA THR A 46 9.79 -2.46 0.51
C THR A 46 8.57 -1.70 0.00
N GLU A 47 8.36 -1.68 -1.32
CA GLU A 47 7.17 -1.05 -1.90
C GLU A 47 5.86 -1.67 -1.36
N ALA A 48 5.83 -3.01 -1.21
CA ALA A 48 4.70 -3.71 -0.63
C ALA A 48 4.40 -3.29 0.83
N GLU A 49 5.44 -3.04 1.63
CA GLU A 49 5.27 -2.50 2.99
C GLU A 49 4.77 -1.06 2.98
N GLY A 50 5.20 -0.25 2.00
CA GLY A 50 4.64 1.08 1.77
C GLY A 50 3.13 1.04 1.49
N TRP A 51 2.70 0.15 0.59
CA TRP A 51 1.27 -0.05 0.32
C TRP A 51 0.50 -0.62 1.52
N LEU A 52 1.11 -1.55 2.29
CA LEU A 52 0.52 -2.04 3.53
C LEU A 52 0.31 -0.91 4.54
N PHE A 53 1.29 -0.01 4.71
CA PHE A 53 1.16 1.15 5.57
C PHE A 53 0.01 2.06 5.13
N MET A 54 -0.09 2.34 3.83
CA MET A 54 -1.17 3.15 3.28
C MET A 54 -2.55 2.48 3.43
N GLN A 55 -2.63 1.15 3.31
CA GLN A 55 -3.86 0.39 3.57
C GLN A 55 -4.30 0.55 5.04
N ILE A 56 -3.38 0.35 5.99
CA ILE A 56 -3.65 0.52 7.42
C ILE A 56 -4.11 1.95 7.71
N LEU A 57 -3.49 2.97 7.08
CA LEU A 57 -3.92 4.36 7.23
C LEU A 57 -5.38 4.57 6.79
N LYS A 58 -5.81 3.93 5.71
CA LYS A 58 -7.21 4.03 5.22
C LYS A 58 -8.18 3.30 6.14
N ASP A 59 -7.80 2.14 6.66
CA ASP A 59 -8.58 1.45 7.69
C ASP A 59 -8.72 2.32 8.95
N VAL A 60 -7.63 2.88 9.46
CA VAL A 60 -7.65 3.81 10.61
C VAL A 60 -8.59 4.99 10.35
N ARG A 61 -8.52 5.62 9.16
CA ARG A 61 -9.41 6.74 8.81
C ARG A 61 -10.88 6.35 8.77
N GLN A 62 -11.20 5.17 8.23
CA GLN A 62 -12.56 4.65 8.27
C GLN A 62 -13.03 4.45 9.72
N TRP A 63 -12.20 3.88 10.60
CA TRP A 63 -12.60 3.62 11.99
C TRP A 63 -12.56 4.84 12.91
N GLN A 64 -11.81 5.88 12.55
CA GLN A 64 -11.92 7.20 13.19
C GLN A 64 -13.22 7.92 12.82
N ASN A 65 -13.79 7.63 11.65
CA ASN A 65 -15.08 8.19 11.23
C ASN A 65 -16.22 7.35 11.82
N PRO A 66 -17.16 7.94 12.58
CA PRO A 66 -18.30 7.20 13.12
C PRO A 66 -19.27 6.71 12.03
N ARG A 67 -19.09 7.13 10.77
CA ARG A 67 -19.88 6.71 9.61
C ARG A 67 -18.98 6.15 8.51
N TYR A 68 -19.60 5.46 7.56
CA TYR A 68 -18.94 5.03 6.32
C TYR A 68 -18.25 6.20 5.62
N HIS A 69 -16.99 6.00 5.24
CA HIS A 69 -16.15 6.98 4.57
C HIS A 69 -15.68 6.42 3.21
N ALA A 70 -16.36 6.86 2.15
CA ALA A 70 -16.22 6.30 0.81
C ALA A 70 -14.78 6.30 0.28
N ASP A 71 -14.07 7.43 0.41
CA ASP A 71 -12.66 7.56 0.03
C ASP A 71 -11.77 6.51 0.70
N SER A 72 -11.98 6.25 1.99
CA SER A 72 -11.18 5.26 2.71
C SER A 72 -11.45 3.83 2.27
N ALA A 73 -12.71 3.49 2.02
CA ALA A 73 -13.06 2.17 1.52
C ALA A 73 -12.52 1.90 0.11
N GLU A 74 -12.64 2.88 -0.80
CA GLU A 74 -12.22 2.74 -2.19
C GLU A 74 -10.68 2.70 -2.31
N ASP A 75 -9.99 3.62 -1.62
CA ASP A 75 -8.51 3.63 -1.62
C ASP A 75 -7.92 2.40 -0.92
N CYS A 76 -8.56 1.86 0.11
CA CYS A 76 -8.09 0.63 0.76
C CYS A 76 -8.03 -0.54 -0.23
N ILE A 77 -9.03 -0.68 -1.10
CA ILE A 77 -9.07 -1.70 -2.15
C ILE A 77 -7.99 -1.44 -3.21
N ALA A 78 -7.85 -0.18 -3.66
CA ALA A 78 -6.82 0.17 -4.62
C ALA A 78 -5.41 -0.14 -4.07
N TYR A 79 -5.13 0.25 -2.81
CA TYR A 79 -3.85 -0.03 -2.17
C TYR A 79 -3.62 -1.53 -1.92
N ALA A 80 -4.67 -2.31 -1.64
CA ALA A 80 -4.56 -3.75 -1.55
C ALA A 80 -4.17 -4.38 -2.91
N ALA A 81 -4.72 -3.88 -4.02
CA ALA A 81 -4.36 -4.32 -5.37
C ALA A 81 -2.91 -3.95 -5.73
N LEU A 82 -2.48 -2.72 -5.43
CA LEU A 82 -1.11 -2.26 -5.67
C LEU A 82 -0.08 -3.00 -4.80
N LYS A 83 -0.45 -3.33 -3.56
CA LYS A 83 0.35 -4.20 -2.70
C LYS A 83 0.52 -5.59 -3.30
N ALA A 84 -0.57 -6.17 -3.83
CA ALA A 84 -0.52 -7.47 -4.47
C ALA A 84 0.39 -7.46 -5.71
N GLU A 85 0.33 -6.40 -6.52
CA GLU A 85 1.24 -6.18 -7.66
C GLU A 85 2.71 -6.12 -7.21
N ALA A 86 3.04 -5.29 -6.21
CA ALA A 86 4.40 -5.16 -5.69
C ALA A 86 4.94 -6.50 -5.11
N LEU A 87 4.09 -7.26 -4.42
CA LEU A 87 4.45 -8.59 -3.92
C LEU A 87 4.69 -9.60 -5.05
N ALA A 88 3.88 -9.56 -6.11
CA ALA A 88 4.02 -10.44 -7.26
C ALA A 88 5.26 -10.13 -8.11
N ALA A 89 5.68 -8.85 -8.14
CA ALA A 89 6.87 -8.41 -8.85
C ALA A 89 8.17 -8.58 -8.05
N ALA A 90 8.09 -8.81 -6.73
CA ALA A 90 9.26 -8.89 -5.87
C ALA A 90 10.17 -10.08 -6.25
N PRO A 91 11.48 -9.86 -6.47
CA PRO A 91 12.41 -10.91 -6.90
C PRO A 91 12.78 -11.90 -5.79
N ALA A 92 12.56 -11.53 -4.53
CA ALA A 92 12.86 -12.35 -3.35
C ALA A 92 11.64 -12.40 -2.41
N PRO A 93 11.44 -13.51 -1.68
CA PRO A 93 10.38 -13.59 -0.69
C PRO A 93 10.61 -12.58 0.43
N HIS A 94 9.52 -11.96 0.89
CA HIS A 94 9.53 -11.11 2.08
C HIS A 94 9.55 -11.97 3.34
N ASP A 95 10.07 -11.42 4.44
CA ASP A 95 10.01 -12.06 5.76
C ASP A 95 8.57 -12.44 6.10
N SER A 96 8.36 -13.69 6.53
CA SER A 96 7.07 -14.13 7.02
C SER A 96 6.69 -13.39 8.30
N LEU A 97 5.41 -13.45 8.68
CA LEU A 97 4.97 -12.89 9.95
C LEU A 97 5.73 -13.50 11.15
N ALA A 98 6.04 -14.80 11.10
CA ALA A 98 6.81 -15.49 12.15
C ALA A 98 8.25 -14.97 12.23
N ASP A 99 8.89 -14.71 11.09
CA ASP A 99 10.23 -14.13 11.03
C ASP A 99 10.24 -12.72 11.64
N ARG A 100 9.23 -11.91 11.32
CA ARG A 100 9.07 -10.54 11.82
C ARG A 100 8.82 -10.50 13.33
N ILE A 101 7.97 -11.39 13.85
CA ILE A 101 7.73 -11.51 15.30
C ILE A 101 9.02 -11.89 16.01
N SER A 102 9.72 -12.91 15.52
CA SER A 102 11.00 -13.35 16.10
C SER A 102 12.05 -12.24 16.13
N LYS A 103 12.16 -11.46 15.04
CA LYS A 103 13.07 -10.30 14.97
C LYS A 103 12.70 -9.20 15.96
N GLN A 104 11.41 -8.94 16.15
CA GLN A 104 10.93 -7.94 17.10
C GLN A 104 11.23 -8.35 18.55
N GLU A 105 11.01 -9.62 18.89
CA GLU A 105 11.31 -10.17 20.22
C GLU A 105 12.82 -10.16 20.52
N ALA A 106 13.66 -10.46 19.53
CA ALA A 106 15.11 -10.43 19.69
C ALA A 106 15.70 -9.00 19.83
N ALA A 107 14.94 -7.97 19.46
CA ALA A 107 15.35 -6.57 19.57
C ALA A 107 14.90 -5.90 20.88
N GLN A 108 14.18 -6.62 21.74
CA GLN A 108 13.71 -6.19 23.07
C GLN A 108 14.61 -6.76 24.18
#